data_AF-A0A4Q6F5S0-F1
#
_entry.id   AF-A0A4Q6F5S0-F1
#
_cell.length_a   1.000
_cell.length_b   1.000
_cell.length_c   1.000
_cell.angle_alpha   90.00
_cell.angle_beta   90.00
_cell.angle_gamma   90.00
#
_symmetry.space_group_name_H-M   'P 1'
#
loop_
_entity.id
_entity.type
_entity.pdbx_description
1 polymer ?
#
loop_
_entity_poly.entity_id
_entity_poly.type
_entity_poly.pdbx_seq_one_letter_code
_entity_poly.pdbx_strand_id
1 'polypeptide(L)'
;MAKIKEKQLTNGGKRGLLNDDPFSTKEPASRPSKKAKLLDDRTVIVNELRNEVLNLYTDREALAKAKVIQAYFNDRAADIAALGFRVIRIPVPGAIFQNDRDVYRSYTNSLAVNGHVIVPRYVAPGGDDIAAPNGKYFDASLTAKYEAEVIRAYQSLGYKFTWVDSDDLIYRGGAVHCTTMQIPR
;
A
#
# COMPACT_ATOMS: atom_id res chain seq x y z
N MET A 1 -2.27 7.15 46.42
CA MET A 1 -1.24 7.87 45.64
C MET A 1 -0.99 7.12 44.34
N ALA A 2 -1.51 7.64 43.22
CA ALA A 2 -1.39 7.00 41.91
C ALA A 2 -0.05 7.41 41.25
N LYS A 3 0.77 6.42 40.87
CA LYS A 3 1.99 6.64 40.09
C LYS A 3 1.62 6.95 38.64
N ILE A 4 1.80 8.20 38.23
CA ILE A 4 1.78 8.62 36.83
C ILE A 4 3.02 8.02 36.18
N LYS A 5 2.85 7.12 35.21
CA LYS A 5 3.95 6.66 34.36
C LYS A 5 4.23 7.75 33.33
N GLU A 6 5.33 8.46 33.52
CA GLU A 6 5.96 9.30 32.50
C GLU A 6 6.29 8.44 31.27
N LYS A 7 5.74 8.83 30.12
CA LYS A 7 6.09 8.24 28.83
C LYS A 7 7.45 8.81 28.43
N GLN A 8 8.49 7.99 28.51
CA GLN A 8 9.83 8.34 28.02
C GLN A 8 9.73 8.82 26.57
N LEU A 9 10.07 10.10 26.36
CA LEU A 9 10.37 10.66 25.04
C LEU A 9 11.66 10.03 24.55
N THR A 10 11.56 8.98 23.74
CA THR A 10 12.71 8.44 23.04
C THR A 10 13.06 9.36 21.88
N ASN A 11 14.18 10.06 22.01
CA ASN A 11 14.93 10.65 20.91
C ASN A 11 15.29 9.56 19.90
N GLY A 12 14.41 9.33 18.92
CA GLY A 12 14.61 8.37 17.84
C GLY A 12 14.41 9.08 16.50
N GLY A 13 15.49 9.24 15.74
CA GLY A 13 15.50 9.95 14.46
C GLY A 13 14.47 9.42 13.45
N LYS A 14 14.34 10.15 12.35
CA LYS A 14 13.46 9.98 11.16
C LYS A 14 13.23 8.55 10.63
N ARG A 15 13.91 7.52 11.15
CA ARG A 15 13.67 6.08 10.91
C ARG A 15 12.40 5.53 11.59
N GLY A 16 11.94 6.10 12.70
CA GLY A 16 10.80 5.56 13.46
C GLY A 16 9.49 5.54 12.70
N LEU A 17 9.30 6.50 11.77
CA LEU A 17 8.08 6.59 10.99
C LEU A 17 7.81 5.29 10.23
N LEU A 18 8.79 4.68 9.55
CA LEU A 18 8.51 3.53 8.67
C LEU A 18 8.21 2.20 9.41
N ASN A 19 8.37 2.14 10.74
CA ASN A 19 8.33 0.89 11.49
C ASN A 19 7.02 0.62 12.26
N ASP A 20 6.12 1.61 12.35
CA ASP A 20 4.85 1.42 13.03
C ASP A 20 3.86 0.73 12.09
N ASP A 21 3.71 -0.58 12.24
CA ASP A 21 2.76 -1.38 11.48
C ASP A 21 1.56 -1.79 12.35
N PRO A 22 0.36 -1.21 12.15
CA PRO A 22 -0.84 -1.66 12.86
C PRO A 22 -1.31 -3.06 12.42
N PHE A 23 -0.66 -3.67 11.41
CA PHE A 23 -0.99 -5.02 10.90
C PHE A 23 -0.12 -6.13 11.50
N SER A 24 0.81 -5.84 12.42
CA SER A 24 1.64 -6.85 13.08
C SER A 24 0.99 -7.30 14.39
N THR A 25 0.29 -8.44 14.37
CA THR A 25 -0.06 -9.16 15.61
C THR A 25 1.02 -10.15 16.05
N LYS A 26 1.95 -10.50 15.13
CA LYS A 26 3.23 -11.17 15.37
C LYS A 26 4.25 -10.66 14.36
N GLU A 27 5.52 -10.58 14.75
CA GLU A 27 6.60 -10.14 13.87
C GLU A 27 6.74 -11.03 12.62
N PRO A 28 7.23 -10.47 11.48
CA PRO A 28 7.66 -9.08 11.32
C PRO A 28 6.59 -8.23 10.62
N ALA A 29 6.45 -7.00 11.12
CA ALA A 29 5.70 -5.90 10.54
C ALA A 29 5.74 -5.83 8.99
N SER A 30 4.56 -5.62 8.39
CA SER A 30 4.33 -5.31 6.98
C SER A 30 5.27 -4.20 6.50
N ARG A 31 6.08 -4.56 5.51
CA ARG A 31 7.22 -3.77 5.03
C ARG A 31 6.79 -2.40 4.46
N PRO A 32 7.58 -1.33 4.70
CA PRO A 32 7.22 0.05 4.32
C PRO A 32 6.90 0.24 2.83
N SER A 33 7.56 -0.49 1.93
CA SER A 33 7.42 -0.36 0.48
C SER A 33 6.04 -0.78 -0.06
N LYS A 34 5.24 -1.50 0.73
CA LYS A 34 3.84 -1.79 0.42
C LYS A 34 2.91 -0.60 0.68
N LYS A 35 3.38 0.45 1.36
CA LYS A 35 2.56 1.52 1.96
C LYS A 35 2.93 2.91 1.46
N ALA A 36 4.23 3.18 1.30
CA ALA A 36 4.78 4.41 0.76
C ALA A 36 6.14 4.17 0.09
N LYS A 37 6.54 5.06 -0.82
CA LYS A 37 7.82 4.96 -1.53
C LYS A 37 8.33 6.34 -1.98
N LEU A 38 9.62 6.60 -1.75
CA LEU A 38 10.34 7.70 -2.38
C LEU A 38 10.52 7.40 -3.87
N LEU A 39 10.10 8.32 -4.73
CA LEU A 39 10.36 8.25 -6.17
C LEU A 39 11.48 9.19 -6.60
N ASP A 40 11.59 10.34 -5.95
CA ASP A 40 12.71 11.26 -6.07
C ASP A 40 13.03 11.90 -4.71
N ASP A 41 14.00 12.80 -4.67
CA ASP A 41 14.48 13.46 -3.44
C ASP A 41 13.41 14.25 -2.69
N ARG A 42 12.29 14.58 -3.34
CA ARG A 42 11.23 15.44 -2.79
C ARG A 42 9.85 14.83 -2.88
N THR A 43 9.67 13.70 -3.56
CA THR A 43 8.35 13.12 -3.86
C THR A 43 8.21 11.73 -3.29
N VAL A 44 7.15 11.54 -2.52
CA VAL A 44 6.75 10.25 -1.96
C VAL A 44 5.37 9.88 -2.48
N ILE A 45 5.25 8.68 -3.04
CA ILE A 45 3.93 8.07 -3.25
C ILE A 45 3.47 7.37 -1.98
N VAL A 46 2.19 7.54 -1.64
CA VAL A 46 1.55 6.91 -0.48
C VAL A 46 0.24 6.30 -0.94
N ASN A 47 -0.05 5.07 -0.50
CA ASN A 47 -1.33 4.44 -0.78
C ASN A 47 -2.52 5.27 -0.31
N GLU A 48 -3.66 5.06 -0.95
CA GLU A 48 -4.93 5.67 -0.60
C GLU A 48 -6.05 4.64 -0.74
N LEU A 49 -6.66 4.29 0.39
CA LEU A 49 -7.86 3.46 0.41
C LEU A 49 -9.09 4.38 0.46
N ARG A 50 -9.87 4.42 -0.63
CA ARG A 50 -10.99 5.36 -0.77
C ARG A 50 -12.31 4.76 -0.30
N ASN A 51 -13.28 5.62 -0.01
CA ASN A 51 -14.61 5.21 0.45
C ASN A 51 -15.34 4.31 -0.55
N GLU A 52 -15.15 4.53 -1.86
CA GLU A 52 -15.71 3.67 -2.91
C GLU A 52 -15.21 2.21 -2.80
N VAL A 53 -13.99 1.99 -2.31
CA VAL A 53 -13.48 0.64 -2.00
C VAL A 53 -13.99 0.15 -0.65
N LEU A 54 -14.07 1.02 0.36
CA LEU A 54 -14.64 0.67 1.67
C LEU A 54 -16.09 0.17 1.57
N ASN A 55 -16.87 0.74 0.66
CA ASN A 55 -18.26 0.36 0.43
C ASN A 55 -18.43 -1.05 -0.15
N LEU A 56 -17.34 -1.68 -0.61
CA LEU A 56 -17.35 -3.06 -1.11
C LEU A 56 -17.24 -4.09 0.02
N TYR A 57 -16.83 -3.69 1.22
CA TYR A 57 -16.74 -4.58 2.37
C TYR A 57 -18.12 -4.75 3.00
N THR A 58 -18.73 -5.91 2.76
CA THR A 58 -20.04 -6.30 3.32
C THR A 58 -19.92 -6.85 4.73
N ASP A 59 -18.80 -7.48 5.06
CA ASP A 59 -18.49 -7.97 6.40
C ASP A 59 -18.03 -6.84 7.33
N ARG A 60 -18.54 -6.82 8.56
CA ARG A 60 -18.29 -5.75 9.54
C ARG A 60 -16.85 -5.77 10.06
N GLU A 61 -16.27 -6.96 10.23
CA GLU A 61 -14.89 -7.10 10.71
C GLU A 61 -13.91 -6.66 9.63
N ALA A 62 -14.10 -7.12 8.40
CA ALA A 62 -13.34 -6.73 7.22
C ALA A 62 -13.40 -5.22 6.99
N LEU A 63 -14.58 -4.60 7.10
CA LEU A 63 -14.74 -3.15 7.02
C LEU A 63 -13.98 -2.41 8.13
N ALA A 64 -14.01 -2.94 9.36
CA ALA A 64 -13.25 -2.34 10.47
C ALA A 64 -11.74 -2.38 10.20
N LYS A 65 -11.21 -3.52 9.75
CA LYS A 65 -9.80 -3.65 9.33
C LYS A 65 -9.46 -2.68 8.19
N ALA A 66 -10.33 -2.58 7.17
CA ALA A 66 -10.15 -1.66 6.06
C ALA A 66 -10.12 -0.19 6.52
N LYS A 67 -10.96 0.21 7.49
CA LYS A 67 -10.93 1.57 8.07
C LYS A 67 -9.64 1.86 8.82
N VAL A 68 -9.07 0.87 9.52
CA VAL A 68 -7.75 1.01 10.14
C VAL A 68 -6.66 1.23 9.07
N ILE A 69 -6.72 0.50 7.95
CA ILE A 69 -5.82 0.71 6.81
C ILE A 69 -5.97 2.11 6.23
N GLN A 70 -7.20 2.58 6.02
CA GLN A 70 -7.46 3.92 5.49
C GLN A 70 -6.89 5.00 6.41
N ALA A 71 -7.18 4.92 7.71
CA ALA A 71 -6.67 5.87 8.70
C ALA A 71 -5.13 5.90 8.68
N TYR A 72 -4.49 4.72 8.74
CA TYR A 72 -3.05 4.61 8.65
C TYR A 72 -2.46 5.27 7.39
N PHE A 73 -3.06 5.04 6.22
CA PHE A 73 -2.60 5.67 4.98
C PHE A 73 -2.78 7.19 5.00
N ASN A 74 -3.86 7.70 5.59
CA ASN A 74 -4.11 9.14 5.72
C ASN A 74 -3.09 9.80 6.65
N ASP A 75 -2.92 9.26 7.85
CA ASP A 75 -1.95 9.74 8.84
C ASP A 75 -0.54 9.74 8.24
N ARG A 76 -0.19 8.67 7.54
CA ARG A 76 1.12 8.55 6.88
C ARG A 76 1.37 9.63 5.84
N ALA A 77 0.38 9.97 5.01
CA ALA A 77 0.55 11.05 4.05
C ALA A 77 0.66 12.40 4.76
N ALA A 78 -0.12 12.64 5.81
CA ALA A 78 -0.03 13.86 6.60
C ALA A 78 1.36 14.02 7.22
N ASP A 79 1.90 12.97 7.84
CA ASP A 79 3.25 12.96 8.43
C ASP A 79 4.33 13.25 7.38
N ILE A 80 4.27 12.58 6.23
CA ILE A 80 5.26 12.76 5.15
C ILE A 80 5.16 14.17 4.56
N ALA A 81 3.95 14.71 4.39
CA ALA A 81 3.76 16.08 3.94
C ALA A 81 4.29 17.10 4.96
N ALA A 82 4.07 16.86 6.26
CA ALA A 82 4.59 17.70 7.34
C ALA A 82 6.12 17.73 7.41
N LEU A 83 6.79 16.70 6.87
CA LEU A 83 8.24 16.66 6.68
C LEU A 83 8.74 17.47 5.47
N GLY A 84 7.84 18.09 4.70
CA GLY A 84 8.15 18.92 3.53
C GLY A 84 8.26 18.15 2.21
N PHE A 85 7.89 16.87 2.17
CA PHE A 85 7.83 16.12 0.92
C PHE A 85 6.53 16.42 0.16
N ARG A 86 6.61 16.42 -1.17
CA ARG A 86 5.44 16.31 -2.03
C ARG A 86 4.86 14.91 -1.91
N VAL A 87 3.61 14.81 -1.48
CA VAL A 87 2.89 13.53 -1.39
C VAL A 87 1.98 13.34 -2.59
N ILE A 88 2.13 12.20 -3.27
CA ILE A 88 1.21 11.75 -4.31
C ILE A 88 0.43 10.54 -3.78
N ARG A 89 -0.90 10.63 -3.84
CA ARG A 89 -1.80 9.59 -3.36
C ARG A 89 -2.04 8.56 -4.47
N ILE A 90 -1.78 7.29 -4.19
CA ILE A 90 -1.96 6.18 -5.14
C ILE A 90 -3.15 5.34 -4.69
N PRO A 91 -4.26 5.31 -5.45
CA PRO A 91 -5.43 4.54 -5.05
C PRO A 91 -5.09 3.05 -4.95
N VAL A 92 -5.64 2.33 -3.98
CA VAL A 92 -5.40 0.89 -3.84
C VAL A 92 -6.67 0.05 -4.09
N PRO A 93 -6.53 -1.14 -4.69
CA PRO A 93 -7.59 -2.16 -4.83
C PRO A 93 -8.34 -2.57 -3.55
N GLY A 94 -7.81 -2.24 -2.38
CA GLY A 94 -8.26 -2.79 -1.10
C GLY A 94 -7.63 -4.15 -0.78
N ALA A 95 -7.52 -4.43 0.52
CA ALA A 95 -7.03 -5.71 1.01
C ALA A 95 -8.12 -6.77 0.93
N ILE A 96 -7.72 -8.02 0.69
CA ILE A 96 -8.56 -9.21 0.85
C ILE A 96 -8.27 -9.77 2.24
N PHE A 97 -9.32 -10.05 3.01
CA PHE A 97 -9.19 -10.57 4.37
C PHE A 97 -9.74 -12.00 4.40
N GLN A 98 -8.87 -12.98 4.65
CA GLN A 98 -9.24 -14.39 4.78
C GLN A 98 -8.87 -14.87 6.19
N ASN A 99 -9.47 -15.98 6.62
CA ASN A 99 -9.37 -16.48 8.00
C ASN A 99 -7.91 -16.68 8.48
N ASP A 100 -7.01 -17.07 7.58
CA ASP A 100 -5.62 -17.40 7.87
C ASP A 100 -4.61 -16.51 7.12
N ARG A 101 -5.07 -15.64 6.23
CA ARG A 101 -4.20 -14.79 5.40
C ARG A 101 -4.88 -13.49 4.96
N ASP A 102 -4.20 -12.37 5.24
CA ASP A 102 -4.56 -11.08 4.68
C ASP A 102 -3.68 -10.77 3.46
N VAL A 103 -4.30 -10.28 2.38
CA VAL A 103 -3.62 -9.95 1.12
C VAL A 103 -3.75 -8.46 0.82
N TYR A 104 -2.61 -7.77 0.87
CA TYR A 104 -2.50 -6.33 0.72
C TYR A 104 -2.04 -5.96 -0.69
N ARG A 105 -2.99 -5.82 -1.62
CA ARG A 105 -2.75 -5.37 -3.00
C ARG A 105 -2.36 -3.90 -3.01
N SER A 106 -1.27 -3.55 -3.69
CA SER A 106 -0.78 -2.17 -3.76
C SER A 106 0.05 -1.91 -5.02
N TYR A 107 -0.31 -0.85 -5.75
CA TYR A 107 0.48 -0.32 -6.86
C TYR A 107 1.79 0.36 -6.41
N THR A 108 1.98 0.66 -5.13
CA THR A 108 3.27 1.19 -4.63
C THR A 108 4.33 0.11 -4.51
N ASN A 109 3.96 -1.18 -4.55
CA ASN A 109 4.89 -2.31 -4.61
C ASN A 109 5.55 -2.46 -6.00
N SER A 110 5.88 -1.33 -6.62
CA SER A 110 6.50 -1.19 -7.93
C SER A 110 8.03 -1.30 -7.90
N LEU A 111 8.68 -1.22 -9.06
CA LEU A 111 10.13 -1.05 -9.17
C LEU A 111 10.42 0.13 -10.10
N ALA A 112 11.00 1.21 -9.57
CA ALA A 112 11.48 2.33 -10.37
C ALA A 112 12.96 2.12 -10.69
N VAL A 113 13.32 1.96 -11.97
CA VAL A 113 14.69 1.61 -12.41
C VAL A 113 15.00 2.28 -13.75
N ASN A 114 16.15 2.95 -13.87
CA ASN A 114 16.65 3.55 -15.11
C ASN A 114 15.61 4.44 -15.87
N GLY A 115 14.81 5.22 -15.15
CA GLY A 115 13.74 6.05 -15.75
C GLY A 115 12.50 5.27 -16.18
N HIS A 116 12.42 3.97 -15.88
CA HIS A 116 11.23 3.14 -16.02
C HIS A 116 10.59 2.86 -14.67
N VAL A 117 9.31 2.51 -14.68
CA VAL A 117 8.62 1.92 -13.53
C VAL A 117 7.86 0.67 -13.95
N ILE A 118 8.06 -0.40 -13.19
CA ILE A 118 7.34 -1.67 -13.31
C ILE A 118 6.35 -1.73 -12.16
N VAL A 119 5.06 -1.71 -12.45
CA VAL A 119 4.00 -1.62 -11.43
C VAL A 119 3.19 -2.92 -11.43
N PRO A 120 2.91 -3.51 -10.26
CA PRO A 120 2.06 -4.70 -10.20
C PRO A 120 0.65 -4.35 -10.67
N ARG A 121 0.08 -5.18 -11.53
CA ARG A 121 -1.29 -5.07 -11.99
C ARG A 121 -2.12 -6.17 -11.35
N TYR A 122 -3.37 -5.87 -11.05
CA TYR A 122 -4.27 -6.79 -10.39
C TYR A 122 -5.60 -6.78 -11.16
N VAL A 123 -5.81 -7.78 -12.01
CA VAL A 123 -6.90 -7.80 -13.01
C VAL A 123 -7.83 -8.99 -12.87
N ALA A 124 -7.34 -10.08 -12.28
CA ALA A 124 -8.13 -11.28 -12.07
C ALA A 124 -7.84 -11.84 -10.67
N PRO A 125 -8.87 -12.08 -9.84
CA PRO A 125 -8.67 -12.84 -8.63
C PRO A 125 -8.05 -14.20 -8.95
N GLY A 126 -7.07 -14.64 -8.16
CA GLY A 126 -6.66 -16.03 -8.15
C GLY A 126 -7.88 -16.91 -7.81
N GLY A 127 -7.88 -18.17 -8.24
CA GLY A 127 -9.05 -19.06 -8.12
C GLY A 127 -9.67 -19.12 -6.72
N ASP A 128 -8.84 -19.02 -5.67
CA ASP A 128 -9.26 -19.04 -4.26
C ASP A 128 -9.92 -17.72 -3.78
N ASP A 129 -9.75 -16.62 -4.52
CA ASP A 129 -10.21 -15.29 -4.13
C ASP A 129 -11.68 -15.05 -4.48
N ILE A 130 -12.22 -15.75 -5.47
CA ILE A 130 -13.63 -15.62 -5.86
C ILE A 130 -14.55 -15.98 -4.68
N ALA A 131 -14.08 -16.84 -3.78
CA ALA A 131 -14.82 -17.32 -2.61
C ALA A 131 -14.66 -16.44 -1.35
N ALA A 132 -13.68 -15.54 -1.29
CA ALA A 132 -13.51 -14.68 -0.11
C ALA A 132 -14.62 -13.61 -0.07
N PRO A 133 -15.11 -13.22 1.13
CA PRO A 133 -16.21 -12.24 1.29
C PRO A 133 -15.98 -10.91 0.55
N ASN A 134 -14.72 -10.57 0.29
CA ASN A 134 -14.26 -9.39 -0.43
C ASN A 134 -13.20 -9.69 -1.50
N GLY A 135 -13.04 -10.95 -1.93
CA GLY A 135 -12.02 -11.33 -2.91
C GLY A 135 -12.43 -11.06 -4.36
N LYS A 136 -13.64 -10.53 -4.58
CA LYS A 136 -13.99 -9.95 -5.87
C LYS A 136 -13.19 -8.66 -6.07
N TYR A 137 -12.61 -8.55 -7.26
CA TYR A 137 -12.12 -7.27 -7.75
C TYR A 137 -13.29 -6.30 -7.81
N PHE A 138 -13.02 -5.03 -7.55
CA PHE A 138 -13.96 -3.97 -7.89
C PHE A 138 -14.24 -4.03 -9.39
N ASP A 139 -15.38 -3.50 -9.81
CA ASP A 139 -15.78 -3.62 -11.21
C ASP A 139 -14.71 -3.07 -12.19
N ALA A 140 -14.82 -3.49 -13.45
CA ALA A 140 -13.86 -3.11 -14.48
C ALA A 140 -13.75 -1.58 -14.65
N SER A 141 -14.80 -0.82 -14.32
CA SER A 141 -14.82 0.64 -14.44
C SER A 141 -13.95 1.29 -13.35
N LEU A 142 -14.14 0.91 -12.10
CA LEU A 142 -13.33 1.42 -11.00
C LEU A 142 -11.87 0.95 -11.14
N THR A 143 -11.64 -0.26 -11.67
CA THR A 143 -10.29 -0.77 -12.02
C THR A 143 -9.61 0.12 -13.04
N ALA A 144 -10.27 0.38 -14.17
CA ALA A 144 -9.73 1.26 -15.20
C ALA A 144 -9.47 2.68 -14.69
N LYS A 145 -10.36 3.22 -13.84
CA LYS A 145 -10.17 4.53 -13.19
C LYS A 145 -8.87 4.56 -12.37
N TYR A 146 -8.65 3.56 -11.52
CA TYR A 146 -7.46 3.50 -10.66
C TYR A 146 -6.20 3.29 -11.46
N GLU A 147 -6.21 2.37 -12.43
CA GLU A 147 -5.06 2.15 -13.31
C GLU A 147 -4.68 3.42 -14.06
N ALA A 148 -5.65 4.18 -14.57
CA ALA A 148 -5.39 5.45 -15.24
C ALA A 148 -4.79 6.51 -14.31
N GLU A 149 -5.24 6.58 -13.05
CA GLU A 149 -4.66 7.46 -12.03
C GLU A 149 -3.22 7.07 -11.68
N VAL A 150 -2.95 5.77 -11.52
CA VAL A 150 -1.61 5.23 -11.23
C VAL A 150 -0.65 5.55 -12.37
N ILE A 151 -1.06 5.32 -13.62
CA ILE A 151 -0.26 5.66 -14.80
C ILE A 151 0.08 7.15 -14.80
N ARG A 152 -0.91 8.02 -14.61
CA ARG A 152 -0.70 9.49 -14.56
C ARG A 152 0.27 9.88 -13.45
N ALA A 153 0.15 9.30 -12.27
CA ALA A 153 1.02 9.60 -11.13
C ALA A 153 2.49 9.37 -11.48
N TYR A 154 2.84 8.20 -12.00
CA TYR A 154 4.23 7.90 -12.37
C TYR A 154 4.70 8.65 -13.62
N GLN A 155 3.86 8.78 -14.65
CA GLN A 155 4.23 9.52 -15.87
C GLN A 155 4.43 11.02 -15.61
N SER A 156 3.71 11.61 -14.66
CA SER A 156 3.92 13.01 -14.24
C SER A 156 5.32 13.27 -13.64
N LEU A 157 6.04 12.21 -13.30
CA LEU A 157 7.40 12.22 -12.76
C LEU A 157 8.45 11.84 -13.81
N GLY A 158 8.04 11.65 -15.07
CA GLY A 158 8.92 11.30 -16.18
C GLY A 158 9.23 9.80 -16.31
N TYR A 159 8.58 8.93 -15.54
CA TYR A 159 8.79 7.49 -15.69
C TYR A 159 8.09 6.92 -16.93
N LYS A 160 8.80 6.05 -17.65
CA LYS A 160 8.19 5.12 -18.61
C LYS A 160 7.49 3.99 -17.87
N PHE A 161 6.19 3.87 -18.09
CA PHE A 161 5.33 3.00 -17.30
C PHE A 161 5.14 1.61 -17.91
N THR A 162 5.23 0.55 -17.10
CA THR A 162 4.96 -0.83 -17.48
C THR A 162 4.13 -1.55 -16.41
N TRP A 163 3.06 -2.23 -16.83
CA TRP A 163 2.31 -3.16 -15.98
C TRP A 163 2.95 -4.56 -15.95
N VAL A 164 2.85 -5.23 -14.81
CA VAL A 164 3.12 -6.68 -14.68
C VAL A 164 2.02 -7.30 -13.84
N ASP A 165 1.25 -8.22 -14.42
CA ASP A 165 0.21 -8.95 -13.70
C ASP A 165 0.83 -9.67 -12.48
N SER A 166 0.26 -9.41 -11.31
CA SER A 166 0.82 -9.82 -10.01
C SER A 166 -0.22 -10.48 -9.11
N ASP A 167 -1.34 -10.91 -9.69
CA ASP A 167 -2.44 -11.58 -9.00
C ASP A 167 -1.96 -12.85 -8.28
N ASP A 168 -1.24 -13.75 -8.95
CA ASP A 168 -0.69 -14.94 -8.27
C ASP A 168 0.47 -14.62 -7.33
N LEU A 169 1.25 -13.59 -7.68
CA LEU A 169 2.48 -13.25 -6.96
C LEU A 169 2.17 -12.73 -5.55
N ILE A 170 1.10 -11.93 -5.40
CA ILE A 170 0.76 -11.30 -4.11
C ILE A 170 0.47 -12.32 -3.01
N TYR A 171 -0.06 -13.50 -3.35
CA TYR A 171 -0.29 -14.60 -2.41
C TYR A 171 0.98 -15.26 -1.88
N ARG A 172 2.11 -15.08 -2.58
CA ARG A 172 3.42 -15.55 -2.12
C ARG A 172 4.14 -14.56 -1.21
N GLY A 173 3.45 -13.50 -0.78
CA GLY A 173 3.92 -12.58 0.25
C GLY A 173 4.41 -11.22 -0.27
N GLY A 174 4.27 -10.92 -1.57
CA GLY A 174 4.71 -9.65 -2.13
C GLY A 174 4.41 -9.50 -3.63
N ALA A 175 4.81 -8.38 -4.22
CA ALA A 175 4.68 -8.14 -5.65
C ALA A 175 6.05 -7.74 -6.24
N VAL A 176 6.08 -6.99 -7.34
CA VAL A 176 7.28 -6.63 -8.11
C VAL A 176 8.43 -6.13 -7.23
N HIS A 177 8.19 -5.24 -6.26
CA HIS A 177 9.24 -4.73 -5.38
C HIS A 177 9.84 -5.84 -4.48
N CYS A 178 8.99 -6.74 -3.98
CA CYS A 178 9.42 -7.74 -3.01
C CYS A 178 10.31 -8.83 -3.63
N THR A 179 10.24 -9.02 -4.95
CA THR A 179 11.01 -10.03 -5.69
C THR A 179 12.25 -9.45 -6.36
N THR A 180 12.60 -8.20 -6.08
CA THR A 180 13.68 -7.49 -6.76
C THR A 180 14.60 -6.79 -5.76
N MET A 181 15.87 -6.64 -6.14
CA MET A 181 16.86 -5.84 -5.41
C MET A 181 17.71 -5.09 -6.44
N GLN A 182 17.79 -3.77 -6.29
CA GLN A 182 18.60 -2.95 -7.19
C GLN A 182 20.06 -3.01 -6.76
N ILE A 183 20.96 -3.17 -7.74
CA ILE A 183 22.41 -3.03 -7.53
C ILE A 183 22.81 -1.69 -8.13
N PRO A 184 23.26 -0.72 -7.31
CA PRO A 184 23.71 0.57 -7.81
C PRO A 184 24.95 0.39 -8.70
N ARG A 185 25.08 1.27 -9.71
CA ARG A 185 26.28 1.35 -10.54
C ARG A 185 27.27 2.36 -9.96
#